data_AF-A0A5C6E823-F1
#
_entry.id   AF-A0A5C6E823-F1
#
_cell.length_a   1.000
_cell.length_b   1.000
_cell.length_c   1.000
_cell.angle_alpha   90.00
_cell.angle_beta   90.00
_cell.angle_gamma   90.00
#
_symmetry.space_group_name_H-M   'P 1'
#
loop_
_entity.id
_entity.type
_entity.pdbx_description
1 polymer ?
#
loop_
_entity_poly.entity_id
_entity_poly.type
_entity_poly.pdbx_seq_one_letter_code
_entity_poly.pdbx_strand_id
1 'polypeptide(L)'
;MKRNRKTATVLSAMLLFVGFAASWVVFTFLPISPERLTLTAGCVVLGIILSVVLYAVITTLPDKRWPRITIVSLFVLFISIPLVSAAAQRITYSRFGFTVYGATPIPVLDITVNQHGVLWFRPKTHQITRAELDALITPGVDVVVVGIGWDSIAQLTDDAKLLGDSIDLRVLPTPEAFALYNDLKAEGRNVVLLAHSTC
;
A
#
# COMPACT_ATOMS: atom_id res chain seq x y z
N MET A 1 -32.67 32.28 16.26
CA MET A 1 -31.46 31.46 16.52
C MET A 1 -30.85 30.97 15.19
N LYS A 2 -29.85 31.67 14.63
CA LYS A 2 -29.06 31.18 13.47
C LYS A 2 -28.11 30.09 13.97
N ARG A 3 -28.61 28.87 14.18
CA ARG A 3 -27.78 27.75 14.61
C ARG A 3 -26.80 27.40 13.48
N ASN A 4 -25.55 27.27 13.89
CA ASN A 4 -24.31 27.30 13.14
C ASN A 4 -24.26 26.28 11.97
N ARG A 5 -24.80 26.59 10.79
CA ARG A 5 -24.74 25.69 9.61
C ARG A 5 -23.31 25.34 9.21
N LYS A 6 -22.33 26.20 9.51
CA LYS A 6 -20.92 25.95 9.24
C LYS A 6 -20.35 24.76 10.02
N THR A 7 -20.77 24.57 11.29
CA THR A 7 -20.25 23.46 12.10
C THR A 7 -20.76 22.11 11.63
N ALA A 8 -21.98 22.03 11.08
CA ALA A 8 -22.52 20.78 10.56
C ALA A 8 -21.74 20.27 9.33
N THR A 9 -21.42 21.16 8.39
CA THR A 9 -20.68 20.78 7.17
C THR A 9 -19.24 20.33 7.46
N VAL A 10 -18.57 21.01 8.40
CA VAL A 10 -17.21 20.63 8.83
C VAL A 10 -17.22 19.28 9.53
N LEU A 11 -18.20 19.05 10.41
CA LEU A 11 -18.32 17.78 11.14
C LEU A 11 -18.58 16.59 10.21
N SER A 12 -19.45 16.73 9.21
CA SER A 12 -19.69 15.68 8.23
C SER A 12 -18.44 15.36 7.39
N ALA A 13 -17.72 16.38 6.93
CA ALA A 13 -16.47 16.18 6.19
C ALA A 13 -15.39 15.48 7.03
N MET A 14 -15.27 15.83 8.32
CA MET A 14 -14.35 15.16 9.24
C MET A 14 -14.75 13.69 9.47
N LEU A 15 -16.03 13.38 9.68
CA LEU A 15 -16.48 12.01 9.90
C LEU A 15 -16.22 11.09 8.69
N LEU A 16 -16.34 11.63 7.47
CA LEU A 16 -16.02 10.90 6.25
C LEU A 16 -14.53 10.68 6.07
N PHE A 17 -13.72 11.70 6.35
CA PHE A 17 -12.28 11.57 6.35
C PHE A 17 -11.83 10.50 7.36
N VAL A 18 -12.39 10.50 8.57
CA VAL A 18 -12.07 9.52 9.62
C VAL A 18 -12.52 8.11 9.23
N GLY A 19 -13.74 7.92 8.74
CA GLY A 19 -14.25 6.60 8.33
C GLY A 19 -13.47 6.00 7.16
N PHE A 20 -13.05 6.85 6.21
CA PHE A 20 -12.26 6.41 5.07
C PHE A 20 -10.79 6.15 5.45
N ALA A 21 -10.18 7.00 6.29
CA ALA A 21 -8.84 6.77 6.82
C ALA A 21 -8.78 5.49 7.66
N ALA A 22 -9.81 5.19 8.44
CA ALA A 22 -9.92 3.93 9.16
C ALA A 22 -9.99 2.72 8.22
N SER A 23 -10.77 2.81 7.14
CA SER A 23 -10.85 1.74 6.12
C SER A 23 -9.52 1.56 5.39
N TRP A 24 -8.83 2.66 5.07
CA TRP A 24 -7.48 2.64 4.48
C TRP A 24 -6.47 1.97 5.41
N VAL A 25 -6.50 2.30 6.71
CA VAL A 25 -5.63 1.68 7.72
C VAL A 25 -5.91 0.18 7.83
N VAL A 26 -7.18 -0.25 7.90
CA VAL A 26 -7.58 -1.66 7.91
C VAL A 26 -7.08 -2.41 6.67
N PHE A 27 -7.15 -1.76 5.50
CA PHE A 27 -6.66 -2.31 4.25
C PHE A 27 -5.12 -2.43 4.23
N THR A 28 -4.41 -1.45 4.78
CA THR A 28 -2.95 -1.31 4.68
C THR A 28 -2.18 -1.98 5.83
N PHE A 29 -2.83 -2.31 6.95
CA PHE A 29 -2.14 -2.78 8.17
C PHE A 29 -2.57 -4.16 8.74
N LEU A 30 -3.63 -4.81 8.22
CA LEU A 30 -3.97 -6.17 8.67
C LEU A 30 -3.18 -7.27 7.90
N PRO A 31 -2.87 -8.44 8.48
CA PRO A 31 -2.19 -9.53 7.77
C PRO A 31 -3.11 -10.23 6.75
N ILE A 32 -2.57 -10.72 5.63
CA ILE A 32 -3.33 -11.34 4.50
C ILE A 32 -4.08 -12.61 4.94
N SER A 33 -5.41 -12.63 4.80
CA SER A 33 -6.26 -13.82 4.98
C SER A 33 -7.43 -13.80 3.97
N PRO A 34 -8.04 -14.94 3.61
CA PRO A 34 -9.20 -15.00 2.71
C PRO A 34 -10.37 -14.12 3.17
N GLU A 35 -10.53 -13.97 4.48
CA GLU A 35 -11.51 -13.08 5.11
C GLU A 35 -11.31 -11.61 4.72
N ARG A 36 -10.12 -11.23 4.23
CA ARG A 36 -9.84 -9.87 3.76
C ARG A 36 -10.35 -9.57 2.39
N LEU A 37 -10.50 -10.54 1.50
CA LEU A 37 -11.09 -10.27 0.19
C LEU A 37 -12.54 -9.85 0.36
N THR A 38 -13.27 -10.55 1.22
CA THR A 38 -14.64 -10.20 1.63
C THR A 38 -14.69 -8.89 2.41
N LEU A 39 -13.79 -8.65 3.38
CA LEU A 39 -13.71 -7.37 4.10
C LEU A 39 -13.35 -6.20 3.17
N THR A 40 -12.43 -6.39 2.24
CA THR A 40 -12.02 -5.36 1.26
C THR A 40 -13.17 -5.06 0.32
N ALA A 41 -13.81 -6.08 -0.26
CA ALA A 41 -14.99 -5.88 -1.09
C ALA A 41 -16.10 -5.14 -0.31
N GLY A 42 -16.32 -5.52 0.95
CA GLY A 42 -17.23 -4.82 1.85
C GLY A 42 -16.86 -3.36 2.08
N CYS A 43 -15.59 -3.05 2.35
CA CYS A 43 -15.09 -1.69 2.53
C CYS A 43 -15.19 -0.85 1.25
N VAL A 44 -14.92 -1.44 0.08
CA VAL A 44 -15.07 -0.76 -1.22
C VAL A 44 -16.54 -0.45 -1.49
N VAL A 45 -17.44 -1.43 -1.31
CA VAL A 45 -18.89 -1.24 -1.47
C VAL A 45 -19.40 -0.18 -0.49
N LEU A 46 -19.00 -0.25 0.79
CA LEU A 46 -19.37 0.74 1.79
C LEU A 46 -18.82 2.13 1.46
N GLY A 47 -17.58 2.23 0.97
CA GLY A 47 -16.97 3.48 0.52
C GLY A 47 -17.71 4.09 -0.66
N ILE A 48 -18.14 3.29 -1.64
CA ILE A 48 -18.97 3.73 -2.76
C ILE A 48 -20.32 4.25 -2.24
N ILE A 49 -21.00 3.50 -1.37
CA ILE A 49 -22.29 3.90 -0.78
C ILE A 49 -22.15 5.22 -0.03
N LEU A 50 -21.15 5.34 0.85
CA LEU A 50 -20.88 6.55 1.62
C LEU A 50 -20.61 7.75 0.72
N SER A 51 -19.95 7.55 -0.42
CA SER A 51 -19.66 8.63 -1.36
C SER A 51 -20.86 9.04 -2.20
N VAL A 52 -21.73 8.11 -2.58
CA VAL A 52 -23.02 8.43 -3.20
C VAL A 52 -23.89 9.22 -2.23
N VAL A 53 -23.96 8.79 -0.97
CA VAL A 53 -24.70 9.50 0.09
C VAL A 53 -24.08 10.87 0.33
N LEU A 54 -22.76 10.98 0.41
CA LEU A 54 -22.05 12.25 0.58
C LEU A 54 -22.32 13.18 -0.60
N TYR A 55 -22.27 12.68 -1.83
CA TYR A 55 -22.60 13.46 -3.02
C TYR A 55 -24.05 13.97 -2.98
N ALA A 56 -25.01 13.13 -2.60
CA ALA A 56 -26.41 13.52 -2.42
C ALA A 56 -26.58 14.59 -1.32
N VAL A 57 -25.87 14.45 -0.19
CA VAL A 57 -25.88 15.45 0.89
C VAL A 57 -25.22 16.76 0.44
N ILE A 58 -24.09 16.69 -0.26
CA ILE A 58 -23.37 17.87 -0.77
C ILE A 58 -24.20 18.63 -1.80
N THR A 59 -24.93 17.92 -2.67
CA THR A 59 -25.76 18.53 -3.72
C THR A 59 -26.98 19.26 -3.16
N THR A 60 -27.52 18.81 -2.02
CA THR A 60 -28.68 19.43 -1.34
C THR A 60 -28.34 20.65 -0.49
N LEU A 61 -27.06 20.92 -0.19
CA LEU A 61 -26.67 22.15 0.51
C LEU A 61 -26.94 23.39 -0.36
N PRO A 62 -27.27 24.57 0.18
CA PRO A 62 -27.33 25.80 -0.61
C PRO A 62 -25.95 26.47 -0.76
N ASP A 63 -25.67 26.99 -1.96
CA ASP A 63 -24.93 28.23 -2.25
C ASP A 63 -23.39 28.30 -2.30
N LYS A 64 -22.64 27.19 -2.26
CA LYS A 64 -21.21 27.22 -2.68
C LYS A 64 -20.82 25.98 -3.49
N ARG A 65 -20.54 26.18 -4.78
CA ARG A 65 -20.16 25.14 -5.75
C ARG A 65 -18.72 24.64 -5.55
N TRP A 66 -17.80 25.53 -5.18
CA TRP A 66 -16.36 25.23 -5.07
C TRP A 66 -16.01 24.12 -4.07
N PRO A 67 -16.51 24.12 -2.81
CA PRO A 67 -16.19 23.05 -1.85
C PRO A 67 -16.62 21.67 -2.32
N ARG A 68 -17.67 21.57 -3.15
CA ARG A 68 -18.19 20.31 -3.69
C ARG A 68 -17.21 19.70 -4.67
N ILE A 69 -16.75 20.53 -5.61
CA ILE A 69 -15.79 20.15 -6.63
C ILE A 69 -14.50 19.70 -5.93
N THR A 70 -14.02 20.47 -4.95
CA THR A 70 -12.81 20.09 -4.20
C THR A 70 -12.96 18.74 -3.48
N ILE A 71 -14.07 18.49 -2.78
CA ILE A 71 -14.29 17.21 -2.08
C ILE A 71 -14.36 16.05 -3.07
N VAL A 72 -15.11 16.19 -4.16
CA VAL A 72 -15.23 15.15 -5.19
C VAL A 72 -13.89 14.88 -5.86
N SER A 73 -13.13 15.93 -6.22
CA SER A 73 -11.80 15.79 -6.82
C SER A 73 -10.81 15.09 -5.89
N LEU A 74 -10.78 15.47 -4.61
CA LEU A 74 -9.93 14.79 -3.62
C LEU A 74 -10.33 13.33 -3.46
N PHE A 75 -11.62 13.04 -3.45
CA PHE A 75 -12.13 11.67 -3.34
C PHE A 75 -11.74 10.81 -4.55
N VAL A 76 -11.90 11.33 -5.77
CA VAL A 76 -11.49 10.66 -7.01
C VAL A 76 -9.99 10.41 -7.02
N LEU A 77 -9.18 11.40 -6.62
CA LEU A 77 -7.72 11.24 -6.51
C LEU A 77 -7.36 10.15 -5.49
N PHE A 78 -8.02 10.13 -4.34
CA PHE A 78 -7.74 9.16 -3.29
C PHE A 78 -8.09 7.71 -3.67
N ILE A 79 -9.12 7.49 -4.51
CA ILE A 79 -9.44 6.15 -5.02
C ILE A 79 -8.56 5.75 -6.21
N SER A 80 -8.30 6.69 -7.12
CA SER A 80 -7.58 6.38 -8.36
C SER A 80 -6.12 6.04 -8.09
N ILE A 81 -5.44 6.70 -7.14
CA ILE A 81 -4.03 6.43 -6.84
C ILE A 81 -3.79 4.97 -6.43
N PRO A 82 -4.47 4.41 -5.41
CA PRO A 82 -4.32 3.00 -5.03
C PRO A 82 -4.67 2.02 -6.15
N LEU A 83 -5.71 2.32 -6.93
CA LEU A 83 -6.13 1.47 -8.04
C LEU A 83 -5.07 1.42 -9.15
N VAL A 84 -4.53 2.58 -9.53
CA VAL A 84 -3.43 2.69 -10.48
C VAL A 84 -2.19 1.98 -9.93
N SER A 85 -1.89 2.10 -8.64
CA SER A 85 -0.76 1.41 -8.01
C SER A 85 -0.92 -0.10 -8.03
N ALA A 86 -2.10 -0.61 -7.66
CA ALA A 86 -2.42 -2.02 -7.67
C ALA A 86 -2.42 -2.63 -9.07
N ALA A 87 -2.78 -1.83 -10.09
CA ALA A 87 -2.71 -2.25 -11.50
C ALA A 87 -1.28 -2.23 -12.05
N ALA A 88 -0.46 -1.25 -11.64
CA ALA A 88 0.90 -1.11 -12.16
C ALA A 88 1.88 -2.15 -11.58
N GLN A 89 1.69 -2.54 -10.31
CA GLN A 89 2.48 -3.55 -9.59
C GLN A 89 4.01 -3.41 -9.68
N ARG A 90 4.51 -2.19 -9.84
CA ARG A 90 5.93 -1.90 -10.11
C ARG A 90 6.45 -0.75 -9.26
N ILE A 91 7.74 -0.74 -9.00
CA ILE A 91 8.44 0.41 -8.43
C ILE A 91 8.66 1.42 -9.55
N THR A 92 8.08 2.61 -9.43
CA THR A 92 8.16 3.65 -10.49
C THR A 92 9.27 4.65 -10.23
N TYR A 93 9.63 4.85 -8.96
CA TYR A 93 10.71 5.72 -8.55
C TYR A 93 11.26 5.29 -7.19
N SER A 94 12.56 5.44 -6.97
CA SER A 94 13.17 5.19 -5.66
C SER A 94 14.42 6.04 -5.46
N ARG A 95 14.58 6.54 -4.24
CA ARG A 95 15.82 7.14 -3.70
C ARG A 95 15.95 6.76 -2.23
N PHE A 96 17.08 7.09 -1.60
CA PHE A 96 17.27 6.89 -0.17
C PHE A 96 16.09 7.47 0.65
N GLY A 97 15.41 6.61 1.42
CA GLY A 97 14.28 6.97 2.27
C GLY A 97 13.01 7.38 1.53
N PHE A 98 12.88 7.13 0.22
CA PHE A 98 11.66 7.43 -0.52
C PHE A 98 11.47 6.51 -1.72
N THR A 99 10.36 5.78 -1.73
CA THR A 99 9.99 4.87 -2.82
C THR A 99 8.60 5.20 -3.32
N VAL A 100 8.36 5.02 -4.61
CA VAL A 100 7.02 5.09 -5.21
C VAL A 100 6.68 3.73 -5.79
N TYR A 101 5.66 3.10 -5.23
CA TYR A 101 5.10 1.85 -5.74
C TYR A 101 3.85 2.18 -6.56
N GLY A 102 3.94 2.03 -7.88
CA GLY A 102 2.94 2.50 -8.83
C GLY A 102 2.80 4.03 -8.76
N ALA A 103 1.68 4.51 -8.22
CA ALA A 103 1.42 5.92 -7.94
C ALA A 103 1.49 6.26 -6.44
N THR A 104 1.76 5.29 -5.56
CA THR A 104 1.75 5.48 -4.11
C THR A 104 3.13 5.91 -3.61
N PRO A 105 3.30 7.14 -3.10
CA PRO A 105 4.54 7.57 -2.48
C PRO A 105 4.67 6.98 -1.07
N ILE A 106 5.86 6.47 -0.75
CA ILE A 106 6.19 5.76 0.48
C ILE A 106 7.42 6.43 1.09
N PRO A 107 7.24 7.40 2.00
CA PRO A 107 8.35 8.07 2.66
C PRO A 107 8.88 7.19 3.79
N VAL A 108 10.17 6.89 3.76
CA VAL A 108 10.96 6.31 4.84
C VAL A 108 10.54 4.89 5.27
N LEU A 109 9.40 4.35 4.85
CA LEU A 109 8.95 3.02 5.29
C LEU A 109 9.61 1.90 4.48
N ASP A 110 9.92 0.81 5.16
CA ASP A 110 10.30 -0.44 4.50
C ASP A 110 9.05 -1.11 3.95
N ILE A 111 9.21 -1.73 2.79
CA ILE A 111 8.09 -2.28 2.04
C ILE A 111 8.24 -3.76 1.85
N THR A 112 7.09 -4.41 1.77
CA THR A 112 6.95 -5.77 1.33
C THR A 112 5.87 -5.82 0.27
N VAL A 113 6.09 -6.57 -0.80
CA VAL A 113 5.11 -6.79 -1.86
C VAL A 113 4.96 -8.28 -2.07
N ASN A 114 3.75 -8.81 -1.99
CA ASN A 114 3.51 -10.23 -2.24
C ASN A 114 3.46 -10.53 -3.75
N GLN A 115 3.36 -11.82 -4.10
CA GLN A 115 3.26 -12.28 -5.50
C GLN A 115 2.14 -11.60 -6.32
N HIS A 116 1.06 -11.20 -5.64
CA HIS A 116 -0.10 -10.54 -6.25
C HIS A 116 0.04 -9.01 -6.34
N GLY A 117 1.20 -8.44 -6.01
CA GLY A 117 1.45 -7.00 -6.06
C GLY A 117 0.81 -6.22 -4.90
N VAL A 118 0.41 -6.89 -3.82
CA VAL A 118 -0.15 -6.23 -2.63
C VAL A 118 0.99 -5.71 -1.77
N LEU A 119 1.00 -4.38 -1.58
CA LEU A 119 1.97 -3.65 -0.78
C LEU A 119 1.65 -3.74 0.73
N TRP A 120 2.70 -3.92 1.52
CA TRP A 120 2.71 -4.01 2.98
C TRP A 120 3.87 -3.21 3.55
N PHE A 121 3.70 -2.70 4.77
CA PHE A 121 4.79 -2.09 5.52
C PHE A 121 5.32 -3.04 6.57
N ARG A 122 6.65 -3.13 6.66
CA ARG A 122 7.30 -3.88 7.73
C ARG A 122 7.97 -2.93 8.72
N PRO A 123 8.12 -3.34 10.00
CA PRO A 123 8.96 -2.62 10.94
C PRO A 123 10.39 -2.49 10.40
N LYS A 124 11.02 -1.34 10.65
CA LYS A 124 12.44 -1.15 10.31
C LYS A 124 13.33 -1.96 11.23
N THR A 125 14.01 -2.94 10.66
CA THR A 125 15.06 -3.72 11.33
C THR A 125 16.21 -3.95 10.35
N HIS A 126 17.45 -4.02 10.85
CA HIS A 126 18.61 -4.44 10.06
C HIS A 126 18.75 -5.98 9.98
N GLN A 127 17.79 -6.71 10.55
CA GLN A 127 17.78 -8.17 10.56
C GLN A 127 16.48 -8.65 9.93
N ILE A 128 16.60 -9.33 8.81
CA ILE A 128 15.49 -9.92 8.06
C ILE A 128 15.44 -11.39 8.44
N THR A 129 14.39 -11.74 9.17
CA THR A 129 14.25 -13.06 9.80
C THR A 129 13.61 -14.06 8.86
N ARG A 130 13.85 -15.36 9.11
CA ARG A 130 13.19 -16.43 8.36
C ARG A 130 11.67 -16.35 8.46
N ALA A 131 11.13 -16.04 9.65
CA ALA A 131 9.69 -15.93 9.86
C ALA A 131 9.04 -14.83 9.00
N GLU A 132 9.74 -13.71 8.78
CA GLU A 132 9.26 -12.66 7.87
C GLU A 132 9.20 -13.13 6.42
N LEU A 133 10.18 -13.93 5.97
CA LEU A 133 10.20 -14.48 4.62
C LEU A 133 9.15 -15.59 4.44
N ASP A 134 9.06 -16.53 5.39
CA ASP A 134 8.08 -17.62 5.38
C ASP A 134 6.64 -17.10 5.30
N ALA A 135 6.33 -15.97 5.96
CA ALA A 135 5.02 -15.34 5.89
C ALA A 135 4.64 -14.82 4.50
N LEU A 136 5.61 -14.68 3.59
CA LEU A 136 5.43 -14.18 2.23
C LEU A 136 5.51 -15.29 1.18
N ILE A 137 6.13 -16.41 1.52
CA ILE A 137 6.30 -17.56 0.64
C ILE A 137 5.02 -18.41 0.68
N THR A 138 4.13 -18.15 -0.27
CA THR A 138 2.91 -18.93 -0.50
C THR A 138 3.07 -19.88 -1.69
N PRO A 139 2.22 -20.90 -1.86
CA PRO A 139 2.24 -21.72 -3.07
C PRO A 139 2.17 -20.87 -4.35
N GLY A 140 3.07 -21.14 -5.28
CA GLY A 140 3.18 -20.44 -6.56
C GLY A 140 4.19 -19.29 -6.61
N VAL A 141 4.85 -18.92 -5.50
CA VAL A 141 5.97 -17.96 -5.53
C VAL A 141 7.14 -18.56 -6.29
N ASP A 142 7.63 -17.85 -7.30
CA ASP A 142 8.78 -18.27 -8.11
C ASP A 142 10.10 -17.73 -7.57
N VAL A 143 10.10 -16.49 -7.05
CA VAL A 143 11.29 -15.76 -6.60
C VAL A 143 10.94 -14.90 -5.39
N VAL A 144 11.88 -14.82 -4.45
CA VAL A 144 11.89 -13.83 -3.38
C VAL A 144 13.06 -12.87 -3.59
N VAL A 145 12.76 -11.59 -3.79
CA VAL A 145 13.75 -10.52 -3.88
C VAL A 145 13.84 -9.79 -2.55
N VAL A 146 15.05 -9.65 -2.02
CA VAL A 146 15.33 -8.96 -0.77
C VAL A 146 16.25 -7.76 -1.03
N GLY A 147 15.73 -6.56 -0.83
CA GLY A 147 16.48 -5.31 -0.84
C GLY A 147 17.07 -5.01 0.53
N ILE A 148 18.38 -5.08 0.67
CA ILE A 148 19.09 -4.93 1.97
C ILE A 148 19.46 -3.49 2.33
N GLY A 149 18.86 -2.51 1.67
CA GLY A 149 19.14 -1.09 1.86
C GLY A 149 20.04 -0.52 0.77
N TRP A 150 20.16 0.80 0.76
CA TRP A 150 21.02 1.58 -0.12
C TRP A 150 22.50 1.42 0.26
N ASP A 151 22.78 1.24 1.56
CA ASP A 151 24.12 1.05 2.09
C ASP A 151 24.40 -0.43 2.40
N SER A 152 23.46 -1.32 2.07
CA SER A 152 23.55 -2.77 2.29
C SER A 152 23.79 -3.15 3.76
N ILE A 153 23.25 -2.38 4.71
CA ILE A 153 23.45 -2.62 6.14
C ILE A 153 22.52 -3.71 6.66
N ALA A 154 21.30 -3.83 6.12
CA ALA A 154 20.39 -4.88 6.53
C ALA A 154 20.92 -6.26 6.09
N GLN A 155 20.70 -7.28 6.91
CA GLN A 155 21.17 -8.63 6.64
C GLN A 155 20.08 -9.65 6.92
N LEU A 156 20.14 -10.76 6.19
CA LEU A 156 19.36 -11.95 6.54
C LEU A 156 19.99 -12.62 7.75
N THR A 157 19.14 -13.14 8.64
CA THR A 157 19.58 -14.06 9.70
C THR A 157 20.11 -15.36 9.07
N ASP A 158 20.95 -16.11 9.79
CA ASP A 158 21.59 -17.30 9.22
C ASP A 158 20.57 -18.38 8.81
N ASP A 159 19.49 -18.54 9.57
CA ASP A 159 18.37 -19.42 9.23
C ASP A 159 17.55 -18.93 8.01
N ALA A 160 17.49 -17.61 7.78
CA ALA A 160 16.84 -17.05 6.60
C ALA A 160 17.65 -17.30 5.32
N LYS A 161 18.99 -17.30 5.40
CA LYS A 161 19.87 -17.60 4.25
C LYS A 161 19.64 -19.01 3.72
N LEU A 162 19.33 -19.97 4.61
CA LEU A 162 19.05 -21.36 4.24
C LEU A 162 17.79 -21.52 3.37
N LEU A 163 16.90 -20.51 3.30
CA LEU A 163 15.75 -20.56 2.40
C LEU A 163 16.17 -20.63 0.92
N GLY A 164 17.35 -20.10 0.57
CA GLY A 164 17.89 -20.17 -0.79
C GLY A 164 18.05 -21.58 -1.36
N ASP A 165 18.08 -22.60 -0.50
CA ASP A 165 18.13 -24.01 -0.93
C ASP A 165 16.77 -24.53 -1.42
N SER A 166 15.69 -23.84 -1.08
CA SER A 166 14.29 -24.25 -1.33
C SER A 166 13.52 -23.33 -2.27
N ILE A 167 13.96 -22.09 -2.43
CA ILE A 167 13.34 -21.07 -3.27
C ILE A 167 14.41 -20.17 -3.88
N ASP A 168 14.15 -19.62 -5.07
CA ASP A 168 15.05 -18.65 -5.69
C ASP A 168 15.06 -17.34 -4.90
N LEU A 169 16.03 -17.22 -3.99
CA LEU A 169 16.22 -16.09 -3.07
C LEU A 169 17.32 -15.17 -3.60
N ARG A 170 16.96 -13.92 -3.90
CA ARG A 170 17.86 -12.89 -4.44
C ARG A 170 18.05 -11.77 -3.44
N VAL A 171 19.22 -11.70 -2.82
CA VAL A 171 19.59 -10.65 -1.86
C VAL A 171 20.48 -9.62 -2.57
N LEU A 172 20.01 -8.38 -2.64
CA LEU A 172 20.64 -7.31 -3.44
C LEU A 172 20.52 -5.96 -2.72
N PRO A 173 21.39 -4.98 -3.01
CA PRO A 173 21.11 -3.61 -2.56
C PRO A 173 19.78 -3.13 -3.15
N THR A 174 19.10 -2.24 -2.43
CA THR A 174 17.70 -1.89 -2.70
C THR A 174 17.43 -1.38 -4.12
N PRO A 175 18.28 -0.52 -4.73
CA PRO A 175 18.09 -0.09 -6.11
C PRO A 175 18.06 -1.26 -7.12
N GLU A 176 18.99 -2.20 -6.98
CA GLU A 176 19.11 -3.39 -7.82
C GLU A 176 17.95 -4.37 -7.57
N ALA A 177 17.55 -4.53 -6.30
CA ALA A 177 16.38 -5.31 -5.93
C ALA A 177 15.10 -4.78 -6.58
N PHE A 178 14.90 -3.46 -6.61
CA PHE A 178 13.75 -2.85 -7.27
C PHE A 178 13.77 -3.00 -8.79
N ALA A 179 14.95 -2.88 -9.41
CA ALA A 179 15.10 -3.14 -10.85
C ALA A 179 14.74 -4.60 -11.17
N LEU A 180 15.35 -5.56 -10.46
CA LEU A 180 15.08 -6.98 -10.65
C LEU A 180 13.61 -7.34 -10.42
N TYR A 181 12.99 -6.79 -9.37
CA TYR A 181 11.56 -6.98 -9.11
C TYR A 181 10.70 -6.54 -10.30
N ASN A 182 10.98 -5.36 -10.86
CA ASN A 182 10.23 -4.83 -11.99
C ASN A 182 10.39 -5.70 -13.23
N ASP A 183 11.62 -6.15 -13.52
CA ASP A 183 11.90 -7.00 -14.67
C ASP A 183 11.15 -8.33 -14.56
N LEU A 184 11.24 -9.00 -13.42
CA LEU A 184 10.55 -10.27 -13.20
C LEU A 184 9.02 -10.12 -13.23
N LYS A 185 8.47 -9.00 -12.72
CA LYS A 185 7.02 -8.72 -12.83
C LYS A 185 6.61 -8.47 -14.28
N ALA A 186 7.45 -7.81 -15.09
CA ALA A 186 7.20 -7.61 -16.51
C ALA A 186 7.22 -8.95 -17.29
N GLU A 187 8.02 -9.92 -16.83
CA GLU A 187 8.04 -11.30 -17.33
C GLU A 187 6.83 -12.14 -16.88
N GLY A 188 5.98 -11.62 -15.99
CA GLY A 188 4.81 -12.32 -15.47
C GLY A 188 5.12 -13.34 -14.36
N ARG A 189 6.30 -13.26 -13.74
CA ARG A 189 6.70 -14.13 -12.61
C ARG A 189 5.95 -13.77 -11.33
N ASN A 190 5.70 -14.79 -10.51
CA ASN A 190 5.14 -14.64 -9.17
C ASN A 190 6.24 -14.24 -8.18
N VAL A 191 6.50 -12.95 -8.10
CA VAL A 191 7.63 -12.40 -7.31
C VAL A 191 7.17 -11.77 -6.02
N VAL A 192 7.85 -12.14 -4.93
CA VAL A 192 7.79 -11.44 -3.65
C VAL A 192 8.96 -10.46 -3.55
N LEU A 193 8.70 -9.29 -2.99
CA LEU A 193 9.71 -8.28 -2.66
C LEU A 193 9.66 -7.97 -1.17
N LEU A 194 10.80 -7.93 -0.50
CA LEU A 194 10.97 -7.34 0.83
C LEU A 194 12.13 -6.37 0.73
N ALA A 195 11.95 -5.09 1.05
CA ALA A 195 12.99 -4.09 0.84
C ALA A 195 13.11 -3.10 1.99
N HIS A 196 14.36 -2.90 2.42
CA HIS A 196 14.75 -1.81 3.29
C HIS A 196 14.93 -0.52 2.48
N SER A 197 14.25 0.55 2.88
CA SER A 197 14.20 1.80 2.09
C SER A 197 15.35 2.77 2.37
N THR A 198 16.14 2.50 3.42
CA THR A 198 17.24 3.36 3.91
C THR A 198 18.56 2.61 3.87
N CYS A 199 19.33 2.54 4.96
CA CYS A 199 20.68 1.98 4.99
C CYS A 199 20.76 0.46 4.89
#